data_AF-A0A285X142-F1
#
_entry.id   AF-A0A285X142-F1
#
_cell.length_a   1.000
_cell.length_b   1.000
_cell.length_c   1.000
_cell.angle_alpha   90.00
_cell.angle_beta   90.00
_cell.angle_gamma   90.00
#
_symmetry.space_group_name_H-M   'P 1'
#
loop_
_entity.id
_entity.type
_entity.pdbx_description
1 polymer ?
#
loop_
_entity_poly.entity_id
_entity_poly.type
_entity_poly.pdbx_seq_one_letter_code
_entity_poly.pdbx_strand_id
1 'polypeptide(L)'
;MEFISIYSTQDDNEISILEDLFRREGLKYEVHTVPAGDPGKPLQKRILVAEDNREKARDLLDQTGFLAVPHHSRTRRLKSKKLILIFLALLILVIVAIVITWFMNVE
;
A
#
# COMPACT_ATOMS: atom_id res chain seq x y z
N MET A 1 10.23 -19.68 25.03
CA MET A 1 9.00 -18.99 24.59
C MET A 1 8.96 -19.14 23.08
N GLU A 2 7.91 -19.76 22.55
CA GLU A 2 7.75 -19.95 21.11
C GLU A 2 7.14 -18.68 20.48
N PHE A 3 7.75 -18.24 19.38
CA PHE A 3 7.30 -17.10 18.60
C PHE A 3 6.82 -17.59 17.25
N ILE A 4 5.61 -17.19 16.88
CA ILE A 4 4.96 -17.61 15.64
C ILE A 4 4.85 -16.45 14.67
N SER A 5 5.06 -16.72 13.38
CA SER A 5 4.88 -15.75 12.32
C SER A 5 3.40 -15.48 12.09
N ILE A 6 2.97 -14.21 12.19
CA ILE A 6 1.57 -13.81 11.97
C ILE A 6 1.39 -12.92 10.75
N TYR A 7 2.40 -12.14 10.37
CA TYR A 7 2.32 -11.21 9.25
C TYR A 7 3.69 -11.07 8.58
N SER A 8 3.70 -10.84 7.27
CA SER A 8 4.92 -10.75 6.48
C SER A 8 4.72 -9.81 5.31
N THR A 9 5.54 -8.76 5.22
CA THR A 9 5.41 -7.71 4.21
C THR A 9 6.79 -7.21 3.77
N GLN A 10 6.84 -6.58 2.60
CA GLN A 10 8.03 -5.86 2.11
C GLN A 10 7.93 -4.35 2.36
N ASP A 11 6.78 -3.87 2.85
CA ASP A 11 6.56 -2.46 3.14
C ASP A 11 6.97 -2.11 4.57
N ASP A 12 7.98 -1.25 4.70
CA ASP A 12 8.47 -0.75 5.98
C ASP A 12 7.41 0.06 6.75
N ASN A 13 6.49 0.71 6.03
CA ASN A 13 5.43 1.50 6.64
C ASN A 13 4.40 0.59 7.31
N GLU A 14 4.01 -0.51 6.65
CA GLU A 14 3.10 -1.50 7.23
C GLU A 14 3.67 -2.12 8.51
N ILE A 15 4.96 -2.46 8.50
CA ILE A 15 5.65 -2.94 9.71
C ILE A 15 5.59 -1.88 10.81
N SER A 16 5.94 -0.63 10.52
CA SER A 16 5.96 0.43 11.53
C SER A 16 4.59 0.66 12.17
N ILE A 17 3.51 0.58 11.38
CA ILE A 17 2.14 0.67 11.88
C ILE A 17 1.81 -0.50 12.82
N LEU A 18 2.18 -1.71 12.44
CA LEU A 18 1.95 -2.91 13.25
C LEU A 18 2.78 -2.91 14.53
N GLU A 19 4.02 -2.43 14.48
CA GLU A 19 4.86 -2.26 15.66
C GLU A 19 4.24 -1.28 16.66
N ASP A 20 3.71 -0.14 16.19
CA ASP A 20 3.03 0.83 17.05
C ASP A 20 1.74 0.23 17.64
N LEU A 21 0.95 -0.47 16.83
CA LEU A 21 -0.28 -1.14 17.26
C LEU A 21 0.00 -2.18 18.36
N PHE A 22 0.96 -3.08 18.12
CA PHE A 22 1.28 -4.15 19.06
C PHE A 22 1.92 -3.61 20.35
N ARG A 23 2.69 -2.52 20.25
CA ARG A 23 3.23 -1.82 21.42
C ARG A 23 2.14 -1.20 22.28
N ARG A 24 1.15 -0.52 21.67
CA ARG A 24 0.00 0.07 22.39
C ARG A 24 -0.83 -1.00 23.09
N GLU A 25 -0.99 -2.15 22.46
CA GLU A 25 -1.77 -3.27 22.98
C GLU A 25 -1.01 -4.18 23.97
N GLY A 26 0.25 -3.85 24.27
CA GLY A 26 1.09 -4.58 25.22
C GLY A 26 1.51 -5.97 24.76
N LEU A 27 1.52 -6.22 23.45
CA LEU A 27 1.87 -7.51 22.87
C LEU A 27 3.39 -7.70 22.80
N LYS A 28 3.85 -8.90 23.13
CA LYS A 28 5.25 -9.31 22.88
C LYS A 28 5.40 -9.71 21.43
N TYR A 29 6.15 -8.92 20.66
CA TYR A 29 6.41 -9.13 19.25
C TYR A 29 7.91 -9.02 18.92
N GLU A 30 8.32 -9.66 17.84
CA GLU A 30 9.65 -9.56 17.24
C GLU A 30 9.52 -9.33 15.73
N VAL A 31 10.44 -8.56 15.15
CA VAL A 31 10.47 -8.31 13.71
C VAL A 31 11.76 -8.88 13.14
N HIS A 32 11.64 -9.83 12.21
CA HIS A 32 12.76 -10.48 11.56
C HIS A 32 12.81 -10.09 10.10
N THR A 33 14.00 -9.77 9.61
CA THR A 33 14.25 -9.51 8.20
C THR A 33 14.75 -10.80 7.55
N VAL A 34 13.97 -11.35 6.62
CA VAL A 34 14.21 -12.65 5.98
C VAL A 34 14.35 -12.46 4.47
N PRO A 35 15.22 -13.22 3.78
CA PRO A 35 15.28 -13.22 2.33
C PRO A 35 13.93 -13.64 1.74
N ALA A 36 13.41 -12.90 0.76
CA ALA A 36 12.13 -13.17 0.14
C ALA A 36 12.21 -14.33 -0.87
N GLY A 37 12.63 -15.52 -0.45
CA GLY A 37 12.56 -16.81 -1.17
C GLY A 37 13.38 -16.95 -2.46
N ASP A 38 13.56 -15.87 -3.24
CA ASP A 38 14.24 -15.84 -4.52
C ASP A 38 15.48 -14.92 -4.48
N PRO A 39 16.59 -15.32 -5.10
CA PRO A 39 17.75 -14.46 -5.25
C PRO A 39 17.39 -13.21 -6.08
N GLY A 40 17.67 -12.03 -5.54
CA GLY A 40 17.42 -10.73 -6.19
C GLY A 40 16.11 -10.06 -5.81
N LYS A 41 15.27 -10.66 -4.95
CA LYS A 41 14.10 -9.96 -4.38
C LYS A 41 14.49 -9.15 -3.13
N PRO A 42 13.79 -8.03 -2.87
CA PRO A 42 14.01 -7.25 -1.66
C PRO A 42 13.73 -8.09 -0.41
N LEU A 43 14.47 -7.81 0.67
CA LEU A 43 14.27 -8.46 1.96
C LEU A 43 12.83 -8.29 2.42
N GLN A 44 12.24 -9.37 2.95
CA GLN A 44 10.90 -9.36 3.50
C GLN A 44 10.98 -9.25 5.02
N LYS A 45 10.18 -8.38 5.62
CA LYS A 45 10.05 -8.28 7.07
C LYS A 45 8.89 -9.15 7.54
N ARG A 46 9.13 -9.90 8.59
CA ARG A 46 8.18 -10.82 9.20
C ARG A 46 7.98 -10.42 10.66
N ILE A 47 6.73 -10.30 11.06
CA ILE A 47 6.37 -10.05 12.45
C ILE A 47 6.00 -11.38 13.10
N LEU A 48 6.70 -11.68 14.18
CA LEU A 48 6.44 -12.81 15.05
C LEU A 48 5.86 -12.33 16.37
N VAL A 49 4.94 -13.09 16.94
CA VAL A 49 4.38 -12.82 18.27
C VAL A 49 4.49 -14.06 19.14
N ALA A 50 4.53 -13.86 20.45
CA ALA A 50 4.43 -14.97 21.38
C ALA A 50 3.15 -15.79 21.13
N GLU A 51 3.23 -17.10 21.24
CA GLU A 51 2.09 -17.99 21.00
C GLU A 51 0.88 -17.65 21.87
N ASP A 52 1.10 -17.29 23.14
CA ASP A 52 0.07 -16.81 24.09
C ASP A 52 -0.73 -15.61 23.56
N ASN A 53 -0.10 -14.81 22.69
CA ASN A 53 -0.64 -13.59 22.12
C ASN A 53 -1.21 -13.77 20.70
N ARG A 54 -1.20 -15.02 20.18
CA ARG A 54 -1.60 -15.35 18.82
C ARG A 54 -3.00 -14.86 18.46
N GLU A 55 -3.97 -15.18 19.31
CA GLU A 55 -5.38 -14.91 19.04
C GLU A 55 -5.64 -13.40 19.04
N LYS A 56 -5.17 -12.71 20.09
CA LYS A 56 -5.23 -11.25 20.18
C LYS A 56 -4.55 -10.55 19.00
N ALA A 57 -3.37 -11.03 18.58
CA ALA A 57 -2.67 -10.43 17.44
C ALA A 57 -3.41 -10.66 16.11
N ARG A 58 -4.05 -11.81 15.91
CA ARG A 58 -4.89 -12.06 14.73
C ARG A 58 -6.13 -11.18 14.72
N ASP A 59 -6.79 -11.00 15.86
CA ASP A 59 -7.96 -10.13 15.97
C ASP A 59 -7.59 -8.68 15.65
N LEU A 60 -6.44 -8.20 16.13
CA LEU A 60 -5.96 -6.87 15.80
C LEU A 60 -5.65 -6.71 14.30
N LEU A 61 -5.03 -7.71 13.67
CA LEU A 61 -4.78 -7.71 12.23
C LEU A 61 -6.09 -7.67 11.42
N ASP A 62 -7.14 -8.33 11.90
CA ASP A 62 -8.45 -8.34 11.27
C ASP A 62 -9.15 -6.98 11.41
N GLN A 63 -9.19 -6.44 12.63
CA GLN A 63 -9.79 -5.13 12.94
C GLN A 63 -9.15 -3.98 12.15
N THR A 64 -7.84 -4.07 11.90
CA THR A 64 -7.08 -3.05 11.17
C THR A 64 -7.05 -3.29 9.65
N GLY A 65 -7.59 -4.41 9.18
CA GLY A 65 -7.64 -4.75 7.76
C GLY A 65 -6.34 -5.32 7.17
N PHE A 66 -5.31 -5.55 7.99
CA PHE A 66 -4.06 -6.19 7.55
C PHE A 66 -4.24 -7.69 7.26
N LEU A 67 -5.28 -8.34 7.80
CA LEU A 67 -5.60 -9.75 7.52
C LEU A 67 -6.11 -9.99 6.09
N ALA A 68 -6.59 -8.95 5.39
CA ALA A 68 -7.40 -9.10 4.17
C ALA A 68 -6.66 -8.90 2.85
N VAL A 69 -5.38 -8.54 2.85
CA VAL A 69 -4.69 -8.22 1.59
C VAL A 69 -3.51 -9.16 1.39
N PRO A 70 -3.63 -10.19 0.53
CA PRO A 70 -2.46 -10.70 -0.16
C PRO A 70 -1.91 -9.52 -0.96
N HIS A 71 -0.97 -8.78 -0.37
CA HIS A 71 -0.12 -7.82 -1.06
C HIS A 71 0.84 -8.60 -1.95
N HIS A 72 0.26 -9.27 -2.96
CA HIS A 72 0.95 -9.49 -4.20
C HIS A 72 1.39 -8.10 -4.63
N SER A 73 2.70 -7.89 -4.68
CA SER A 73 3.37 -6.76 -5.28
C SER A 73 3.01 -6.70 -6.78
N ARG A 74 1.74 -6.43 -7.09
CA ARG A 74 1.37 -5.84 -8.35
C ARG A 74 1.87 -4.42 -8.23
N THR A 75 3.07 -4.21 -8.76
CA THR A 75 3.37 -3.03 -9.57
C THR A 75 2.13 -2.76 -10.41
N ARG A 76 1.21 -1.95 -9.87
CA ARG A 76 0.02 -1.50 -10.56
C ARG A 76 0.57 -0.51 -11.57
N ARG A 77 1.02 -1.04 -12.71
CA ARG A 77 1.37 -0.27 -13.90
C ARG A 77 0.14 0.57 -14.17
N LEU A 78 0.18 1.83 -13.74
CA LEU A 78 -0.90 2.78 -13.82
C LEU A 78 -1.38 2.81 -15.27
N LYS A 79 -2.49 2.14 -15.54
CA LYS A 79 -3.28 2.27 -16.77
C LYS A 79 -3.89 3.69 -16.91
N SER A 80 -3.49 4.66 -16.07
CA SER A 80 -3.95 6.05 -16.10
C SER A 80 -3.30 6.93 -17.18
N LYS A 81 -2.26 6.47 -17.89
CA LYS A 81 -1.62 7.31 -18.92
C LYS A 81 -2.55 7.62 -20.11
N LYS A 82 -3.50 6.72 -20.44
CA LYS A 82 -4.44 6.93 -21.55
C LYS A 82 -5.51 7.99 -21.24
N LEU A 83 -6.00 8.06 -19.99
CA LEU A 83 -7.04 9.03 -19.61
C LEU A 83 -6.50 10.46 -19.53
N ILE A 84 -5.24 10.62 -19.11
CA ILE A 84 -4.57 11.94 -19.10
C ILE A 84 -4.46 12.51 -20.52
N LEU A 85 -4.14 11.68 -21.52
CA LEU A 85 -4.06 12.12 -22.92
C LEU A 85 -5.43 12.54 -23.49
N ILE A 86 -6.49 11.82 -23.14
CA ILE A 86 -7.86 12.16 -23.56
C ILE A 86 -8.29 13.49 -22.93
N PHE A 87 -8.01 13.68 -21.64
CA PHE A 87 -8.31 14.93 -20.94
C PHE A 87 -7.54 16.12 -21.52
N LEU A 88 -6.25 15.93 -21.84
CA LEU A 88 -5.42 16.97 -22.45
C LEU A 88 -5.93 17.37 -23.85
N ALA A 89 -6.32 16.39 -24.68
CA ALA A 89 -6.88 16.67 -26.00
C ALA A 89 -8.20 17.45 -25.92
N LEU A 90 -9.08 17.09 -24.97
CA LEU A 90 -10.35 17.79 -24.75
C LEU A 90 -10.12 19.24 -24.28
N LEU A 91 -9.17 19.46 -23.37
CA LEU A 91 -8.83 20.79 -22.86
C LEU A 91 -8.40 21.74 -23.98
N ILE A 92 -7.54 21.28 -24.89
CA ILE A 92 -7.07 22.08 -26.03
C ILE A 92 -8.25 22.49 -26.93
N LEU A 93 -9.19 21.58 -27.17
CA LEU A 93 -10.37 21.83 -28.00
C LEU A 93 -11.25 22.94 -27.40
N VAL A 94 -11.44 22.93 -26.08
CA VAL A 94 -12.20 23.98 -25.35
C VAL A 94 -11.50 25.33 -25.46
N ILE A 95 -10.17 25.37 -25.29
CA ILE A 95 -9.40 26.62 -25.39
C ILE A 95 -9.54 27.23 -26.80
N VAL A 96 -9.42 26.42 -27.85
CA VAL A 96 -9.57 26.88 -29.24
C VAL A 96 -10.98 27.43 -29.49
N ALA A 97 -12.03 26.75 -29.00
CA ALA A 97 -13.39 27.23 -29.14
C ALA A 97 -13.62 28.60 -28.47
N ILE A 98 -13.04 28.80 -27.28
CA ILE A 98 -13.10 30.09 -26.58
C ILE A 98 -12.37 31.17 -27.37
N VAL A 99 -11.17 30.89 -27.88
CA VAL A 99 -10.39 31.85 -28.68
C VAL A 99 -11.14 32.28 -29.93
N ILE A 100 -11.77 31.35 -30.67
CA ILE A 100 -12.57 31.67 -31.85
C ILE A 100 -13.77 32.53 -31.48
N THR A 101 -14.50 32.16 -30.42
CA THR A 101 -15.68 32.93 -29.95
C THR A 101 -15.28 34.34 -29.53
N TRP A 102 -14.14 34.48 -28.86
CA TRP A 102 -13.62 35.78 -28.45
C TRP A 102 -13.23 36.63 -29.66
N PHE A 103 -12.60 36.02 -30.68
CA PHE A 103 -12.24 36.71 -31.91
C PHE A 103 -13.46 37.14 -32.73
N MET A 104 -14.52 36.32 -32.79
CA MET A 104 -15.78 36.67 -33.46
C MET A 104 -16.62 37.72 -32.72
N ASN A 105 -16.40 37.88 -31.41
CA ASN A 105 -17.14 38.84 -30.58
C ASN A 105 -16.32 40.12 -30.29
N VAL A 106 -15.14 40.24 -30.91
CA VAL A 106 -14.30 41.44 -30.99
C VAL A 106 -14.45 42.03 -32.40
N GLU A 107 -15.69 42.29 -32.78
CA GLU A 107 -16.10 43.17 -33.89
C GLU A 107 -17.17 44.14 -33.38
#